data_AF-A0A6B0SMV2-F1
#
_entry.id   AF-A0A6B0SMV2-F1
#
_cell.length_a   1.000
_cell.length_b   1.000
_cell.length_c   1.000
_cell.angle_alpha   90.00
_cell.angle_beta   90.00
_cell.angle_gamma   90.00
#
_symmetry.space_group_name_H-M   'P 1'
#
loop_
_entity.id
_entity.type
_entity.pdbx_description
1 polymer ?
#
loop_
_entity_poly.entity_id
_entity_poly.type
_entity_poly.pdbx_seq_one_letter_code
_entity_poly.pdbx_strand_id
1 'polypeptide(L)' 'TATPSRATRRDGGDLAELHERGFYVEPTSAVAVAGLADYRERGAVCSDDDVVVALTGSGLKQ' A
#
# COMPACT_ATOMS: atom_id res chain seq x y z
N THR A 1 1.17 16.52 -17.19
CA THR A 1 1.95 15.27 -17.22
C THR A 1 1.84 14.63 -15.85
N ALA A 2 1.17 13.48 -15.72
CA ALA A 2 1.07 12.80 -14.42
C ALA A 2 2.45 12.24 -14.07
N THR A 3 3.07 12.77 -13.02
CA THR A 3 4.28 12.18 -12.43
C THR A 3 3.97 10.73 -12.08
N PRO A 4 4.76 9.74 -12.54
CA PRO A 4 4.58 8.36 -12.10
C PRO A 4 4.73 8.35 -10.58
N SER A 5 3.69 7.92 -9.89
CA SER A 5 3.70 7.83 -8.45
C SER A 5 4.64 6.71 -8.02
N ARG A 6 5.26 6.80 -6.85
CA ARG A 6 6.24 5.78 -6.41
C ARG A 6 5.59 4.39 -6.27
N ALA A 7 4.26 4.32 -6.25
CA ALA A 7 3.45 3.10 -6.18
C ALA A 7 3.78 2.01 -7.21
N THR A 8 4.49 2.30 -8.31
CA THR A 8 4.87 1.26 -9.30
C THR A 8 6.29 0.71 -9.16
N ARG A 9 7.04 1.05 -8.08
CA ARG A 9 8.38 0.48 -7.89
C ARG A 9 8.28 -0.98 -7.39
N ARG A 10 8.85 -1.91 -8.17
CA ARG A 10 8.88 -3.37 -7.92
C ARG A 10 9.75 -3.82 -6.73
N ASP A 11 10.02 -2.95 -5.76
CA ASP A 11 11.01 -3.26 -4.71
C ASP A 11 10.41 -4.08 -3.55
N GLY A 12 9.09 -4.35 -3.56
CA GLY A 12 8.43 -5.22 -2.58
C GLY A 12 8.46 -4.70 -1.14
N GLY A 13 8.89 -3.46 -0.90
CA GLY A 13 9.00 -2.87 0.43
C GLY A 13 7.68 -2.89 1.20
N ASP A 14 6.56 -2.57 0.55
CA ASP A 14 5.25 -2.57 1.19
C ASP A 14 4.81 -3.99 1.59
N LEU A 15 5.18 -5.01 0.81
CA LEU A 15 4.93 -6.42 1.16
C LEU A 15 5.77 -6.84 2.37
N ALA A 16 7.03 -6.42 2.42
CA ALA A 16 7.91 -6.70 3.55
C ALA A 16 7.41 -6.01 4.83
N GLU A 17 7.01 -4.74 4.76
CA GLU A 17 6.46 -4.00 5.91
C GLU A 17 5.14 -4.62 6.41
N LEU A 18 4.24 -4.99 5.49
CA LEU A 18 3.00 -5.68 5.85
C LEU A 18 3.29 -7.03 6.51
N HIS A 19 4.27 -7.79 5.99
CA HIS A 19 4.68 -9.07 6.56
C HIS A 19 5.29 -8.90 7.97
N GLU A 20 6.16 -7.91 8.18
CA GLU A 20 6.69 -7.57 9.51
C GLU A 20 5.59 -7.24 10.52
N ARG A 21 4.47 -6.69 10.04
CA ARG A 21 3.27 -6.39 10.85
C ARG A 21 2.28 -7.57 10.94
N GLY A 22 2.60 -8.73 10.37
CA GLY A 22 1.79 -9.96 10.42
C GLY A 22 0.74 -10.10 9.31
N PHE A 23 0.73 -9.20 8.32
CA PHE A 23 -0.20 -9.25 7.18
C PHE A 23 0.43 -9.94 5.98
N TYR A 24 -0.03 -11.16 5.70
CA TYR A 24 0.38 -11.92 4.52
C TYR A 24 -0.59 -11.69 3.38
N VAL A 25 -0.30 -10.71 2.52
CA VAL A 25 -1.20 -10.30 1.43
C VAL A 25 -0.62 -10.61 0.06
N GLU A 26 -1.49 -10.65 -0.94
CA GLU A 26 -1.04 -10.69 -2.33
C GLU A 26 -0.44 -9.34 -2.78
N PRO A 27 0.44 -9.31 -3.80
CA PRO A 27 1.05 -8.08 -4.30
C PRO A 27 0.04 -6.98 -4.66
N THR A 28 -1.11 -7.35 -5.23
CA THR A 28 -2.16 -6.39 -5.62
C THR A 28 -2.74 -5.66 -4.42
N SER A 29 -2.96 -6.36 -3.30
CA SER A 29 -3.48 -5.77 -2.07
C SER A 29 -2.46 -4.80 -1.45
N ALA A 30 -1.16 -5.06 -1.59
CA ALA A 30 -0.11 -4.16 -1.10
C ALA A 30 -0.02 -2.82 -1.85
N VAL A 31 -0.48 -2.76 -3.12
CA VAL A 31 -0.51 -1.50 -3.90
C VAL A 31 -1.36 -0.42 -3.24
N ALA A 32 -2.45 -0.81 -2.56
CA ALA A 32 -3.32 0.13 -1.87
C ALA A 32 -2.61 0.83 -0.69
N VAL A 33 -1.73 0.11 0.01
CA VAL A 33 -0.90 0.67 1.10
C VAL A 33 0.17 1.59 0.53
N ALA A 34 0.85 1.17 -0.54
CA ALA A 34 1.84 1.98 -1.24
C ALA A 34 1.26 3.33 -1.72
N GLY A 35 0.06 3.29 -2.28
CA GLY A 35 -0.64 4.47 -2.77
C GLY A 35 -1.06 5.45 -1.68
N LEU A 36 -1.21 5.02 -0.43
CA LEU A 36 -1.60 5.91 0.68
C LEU A 36 -0.57 7.01 0.93
N ALA A 37 0.72 6.70 0.81
CA ALA A 37 1.79 7.70 0.90
C ALA A 37 1.66 8.76 -0.20
N ASP A 38 1.42 8.32 -1.45
CA ASP A 38 1.21 9.23 -2.58
C ASP A 38 -0.05 10.11 -2.38
N TYR A 39 -1.14 9.57 -1.83
CA TYR A 39 -2.36 10.33 -1.54
C TYR A 39 -2.16 11.37 -0.43
N ARG A 40 -1.36 11.06 0.59
CA ARG A 40 -0.97 12.01 1.64
C ARG A 40 -0.07 13.12 1.12
N GLU A 41 0.94 12.79 0.32
CA GLU A 41 1.82 13.78 -0.32
C GLU A 41 1.04 14.76 -1.21
N ARG A 42 -0.05 14.30 -1.84
CA ARG A 42 -0.94 15.12 -2.67
C ARG A 42 -1.97 15.91 -1.86
N GLY A 43 -2.06 15.71 -0.54
CA GLY A 43 -3.06 16.32 0.32
C GLY A 43 -4.49 15.81 0.08
N ALA A 44 -4.65 14.65 -0.58
CA ALA A 44 -5.95 14.03 -0.79
C ALA A 44 -6.44 13.25 0.44
N VAL A 45 -5.51 12.84 1.31
CA VAL A 45 -5.76 12.22 2.61
C VAL A 45 -4.95 13.00 3.64
N CYS A 46 -5.62 13.53 4.65
CA CYS A 46 -5.02 14.31 5.72
C CYS A 46 -4.39 13.41 6.80
N SER A 47 -3.54 14.00 7.64
CA SER A 47 -2.86 13.28 8.73
C SER A 47 -3.81 12.82 9.84
N ASP A 48 -4.93 13.52 9.99
CA ASP A 48 -5.99 13.30 10.97
C ASP A 48 -7.16 12.46 10.43
N ASP A 49 -7.10 12.02 9.17
CA ASP A 49 -8.11 11.12 8.62
C ASP A 49 -7.96 9.71 9.20
N ASP A 50 -9.09 9.14 9.62
CA ASP A 50 -9.20 7.71 9.90
C ASP A 50 -9.26 6.92 8.59
N VAL A 51 -8.16 6.23 8.26
CA VAL A 51 -8.01 5.50 6.99
C VAL A 51 -8.10 4.00 7.20
N VAL A 52 -8.97 3.35 6.41
CA VAL A 52 -9.03 1.88 6.30
C VAL A 52 -8.56 1.45 4.91
N VAL A 53 -7.61 0.52 4.86
CA VAL A 53 -7.16 -0.09 3.60
C VAL A 53 -7.66 -1.53 3.55
N ALA A 54 -8.44 -1.86 2.52
CA ALA A 54 -8.96 -3.22 2.32
C ALA A 54 -7.86 -4.13 1.75
N LEU A 55 -7.38 -5.08 2.56
CA LEU A 55 -6.42 -6.11 2.16
C LEU A 55 -7.20 -7.37 1.75
N THR A 56 -7.61 -7.45 0.48
CA THR A 56 -8.62 -8.41 0.03
C THR A 56 -8.08 -9.77 -0.39
N GLY A 57 -6.80 -9.88 -0.73
CA GLY A 57 -6.17 -11.14 -1.12
C GLY A 57 -5.07 -11.58 -0.16
N SER A 58 -5.03 -12.87 0.17
CA SER A 58 -3.99 -13.45 1.04
C SER A 58 -2.80 -13.96 0.23
N GLY A 59 -1.58 -13.66 0.69
CA GLY A 59 -0.32 -14.21 0.17
C GLY A 59 0.03 -15.58 0.74
N LEU A 60 -0.81 -16.11 1.64
CA LEU A 60 -0.72 -17.49 2.10
C LEU A 60 -0.98 -18.40 0.91
N LYS A 61 0.05 -19.10 0.45
CA LYS A 61 -0.13 -20.19 -0.51
C LYS A 61 -1.03 -21.23 0.17
N GLN A 62 -2.21 -21.41 -0.38
CA GLN A 62 -3.01 -22.61 -0.16
C GLN A 62 -2.41 -23.77 -0.97
#